data_AF-A0A7S1L507-F1
#
_entry.id   AF-A0A7S1L507-F1
#
_cell.length_a   1.000
_cell.length_b   1.000
_cell.length_c   1.000
_cell.angle_alpha   90.00
_cell.angle_beta   90.00
_cell.angle_gamma   90.00
#
_symmetry.space_group_name_H-M   'P 1'
#
loop_
_entity.id
_entity.type
_entity.pdbx_description
1 polymer ?
#
loop_
_entity_poly.entity_id
_entity_poly.type
_entity_poly.pdbx_seq_one_letter_code
_entity_poly.pdbx_strand_id
1 'polypeptide(L)'
;PLGHPPLHPPDYWKPGGREGSSAHEVLAASSEELKWLQELLDGTYAKKVTRDRRGGVLADRFVVVAAVRSEHPALWDAFAKKRAAVGEATAKRDPAVCRYWAKGGCKHGDGCRYRHGPEQPPVAPKTTAACPEIAARCALPDAGGNPANEAWLLHGTSPTSAVAILRTDFKIDLAGASAGTMFGPGAYLAEASSK
;
A
#
# COMPACT_ATOMS: atom_id res chain seq x y z
N PRO A 1 20.47 1.34 -13.54
CA PRO A 1 20.27 -0.08 -13.13
C PRO A 1 20.71 -0.29 -11.70
N LEU A 2 20.15 -1.26 -10.98
CA LEU A 2 20.52 -1.54 -9.58
C LEU A 2 21.86 -2.30 -9.50
N GLY A 3 22.16 -3.14 -10.50
CA GLY A 3 23.41 -3.89 -10.59
C GLY A 3 23.44 -5.18 -9.76
N HIS A 4 22.38 -5.48 -9.03
CA HIS A 4 22.13 -6.75 -8.34
C HIS A 4 20.62 -7.03 -8.29
N PRO A 5 20.18 -8.28 -8.06
CA PRO A 5 18.78 -8.58 -7.82
C PRO A 5 18.24 -7.78 -6.63
N PRO A 6 17.10 -7.09 -6.74
CA PRO A 6 16.51 -6.39 -5.61
C PRO A 6 15.96 -7.40 -4.59
N LEU A 7 15.70 -6.96 -3.36
CA LEU A 7 15.14 -7.85 -2.33
C LEU A 7 13.71 -8.31 -2.70
N HIS A 8 13.53 -9.63 -2.84
CA HIS A 8 12.25 -10.30 -3.16
C HIS A 8 11.50 -9.62 -4.33
N PRO A 9 12.05 -9.62 -5.56
CA PRO A 9 11.36 -9.05 -6.70
C PRO A 9 10.09 -9.86 -7.00
N PRO A 10 9.00 -9.24 -7.51
CA PRO A 10 7.83 -9.99 -7.91
C PRO A 10 8.14 -10.94 -9.07
N ASP A 11 7.63 -12.18 -9.00
CA ASP A 11 7.91 -13.21 -10.01
C ASP A 11 7.41 -12.85 -11.42
N TYR A 12 6.38 -12.00 -11.50
CA TYR A 12 5.81 -11.53 -12.75
C TYR A 12 6.63 -10.44 -13.45
N TRP A 13 7.72 -9.96 -12.84
CA TRP A 13 8.63 -8.99 -13.47
C TRP A 13 9.46 -9.63 -14.57
N LYS A 14 9.86 -8.82 -15.56
CA LYS A 14 10.80 -9.25 -16.59
C LYS A 14 12.15 -9.65 -15.97
N PRO A 15 12.92 -10.55 -16.61
CA PRO A 15 14.25 -10.97 -16.11
C PRO A 15 15.16 -9.79 -15.77
N GLY A 16 15.22 -8.77 -16.62
CA GLY A 16 16.05 -7.60 -16.39
C GLY A 16 15.68 -6.80 -15.13
N GLY A 17 14.39 -6.74 -14.78
CA GLY A 17 13.92 -6.15 -13.53
C GLY A 17 14.28 -7.01 -12.31
N ARG A 18 14.06 -8.33 -12.41
CA ARG A 18 14.34 -9.29 -11.31
C ARG A 18 15.83 -9.44 -11.00
N GLU A 19 16.68 -9.27 -11.99
CA GLU A 19 18.14 -9.33 -11.84
C GLU A 19 18.75 -7.95 -11.50
N GLY A 20 17.95 -6.88 -11.57
CA GLY A 20 18.42 -5.50 -11.41
C GLY A 20 19.35 -5.00 -12.51
N SER A 21 19.44 -5.72 -13.64
CA SER A 21 20.22 -5.34 -14.81
C SER A 21 19.53 -4.24 -15.63
N SER A 22 18.22 -4.08 -15.50
CA SER A 22 17.44 -2.96 -16.04
C SER A 22 17.34 -1.78 -15.07
N ALA A 23 17.20 -0.56 -15.59
CA ALA A 23 17.07 0.64 -14.76
C ALA A 23 15.64 0.86 -14.25
N HIS A 24 14.70 1.02 -15.17
CA HIS A 24 13.28 1.20 -14.92
C HIS A 24 12.55 0.86 -16.22
N GLU A 25 11.61 -0.07 -16.17
CA GLU A 25 10.72 -0.38 -17.29
C GLU A 25 9.28 0.04 -16.95
N VAL A 26 8.62 0.73 -17.88
CA VAL A 26 7.19 1.04 -17.80
C VAL A 26 6.47 0.23 -18.85
N LEU A 27 5.63 -0.70 -18.42
CA LEU A 27 4.97 -1.68 -19.28
C LEU A 27 3.47 -1.42 -19.30
N ALA A 28 2.80 -1.67 -20.42
CA ALA A 28 1.34 -1.70 -20.45
C ALA A 28 0.83 -2.83 -19.54
N ALA A 29 -0.23 -2.54 -18.78
CA ALA A 29 -0.91 -3.55 -17.98
C ALA A 29 -1.55 -4.62 -18.89
N SER A 30 -1.56 -5.87 -18.42
CA SER A 30 -2.26 -6.95 -19.12
C SER A 30 -3.78 -6.76 -19.08
N SER A 31 -4.53 -7.50 -19.89
CA SER A 31 -6.00 -7.52 -19.83
C SER A 31 -6.53 -7.95 -18.45
N GLU A 32 -5.85 -8.89 -17.79
CA GLU A 32 -6.17 -9.29 -16.42
C GLU A 32 -5.90 -8.17 -15.42
N GLU A 33 -4.76 -7.48 -15.52
CA GLU A 33 -4.44 -6.35 -14.64
C GLU A 33 -5.44 -5.19 -14.83
N LEU A 34 -5.86 -4.91 -16.07
CA LEU A 34 -6.91 -3.91 -16.33
C LEU A 34 -8.25 -4.30 -15.68
N LYS A 35 -8.62 -5.58 -15.74
CA LYS A 35 -9.83 -6.10 -15.08
C LYS A 35 -9.73 -5.93 -13.56
N TRP A 36 -8.63 -6.33 -12.94
CA TRP A 36 -8.42 -6.19 -11.50
C TRP A 36 -8.45 -4.72 -11.05
N LEU A 37 -7.84 -3.82 -11.84
CA LEU A 37 -7.90 -2.39 -11.56
C LEU A 37 -9.32 -1.85 -11.68
N GLN A 38 -10.13 -2.37 -12.62
CA GLN A 38 -11.54 -1.98 -12.72
C GLN A 38 -12.36 -2.44 -11.52
N GLU A 39 -12.15 -3.68 -11.06
CA GLU A 39 -12.77 -4.22 -9.84
C GLU A 39 -12.36 -3.38 -8.61
N LEU A 40 -11.09 -3.00 -8.52
CA LEU A 40 -10.58 -2.12 -7.48
C LEU A 40 -11.27 -0.74 -7.51
N LEU A 41 -11.39 -0.10 -8.68
CA LEU A 41 -12.05 1.19 -8.81
C LEU A 41 -13.52 1.11 -8.44
N ASP A 42 -14.24 0.09 -8.91
CA ASP A 42 -15.66 -0.10 -8.66
C ASP A 42 -15.95 -0.43 -7.20
N GLY A 43 -15.22 -1.38 -6.62
CA GLY A 43 -15.40 -1.83 -5.23
C GLY A 43 -14.98 -0.78 -4.19
N THR A 44 -14.21 0.22 -4.58
CA THR A 44 -13.78 1.30 -3.69
C THR A 44 -14.38 2.67 -4.01
N TYR A 45 -15.20 2.78 -5.06
CA TYR A 45 -15.85 4.04 -5.39
C TYR A 45 -16.83 4.47 -4.30
N ALA A 46 -16.78 5.74 -3.92
CA ALA A 46 -17.72 6.33 -2.97
C ALA A 46 -18.31 7.62 -3.54
N LYS A 47 -19.65 7.67 -3.71
CA LYS A 47 -20.36 8.87 -4.17
C LYS A 47 -20.47 9.91 -3.07
N LYS A 48 -19.34 10.54 -2.73
CA LYS A 48 -19.23 11.53 -1.66
C LYS A 48 -18.55 12.80 -2.18
N VAL A 49 -19.18 13.94 -1.95
CA VAL A 49 -18.59 15.25 -2.25
C VAL A 49 -17.52 15.54 -1.21
N THR A 50 -16.29 15.78 -1.66
CA THR A 50 -15.21 16.24 -0.79
C THR A 50 -15.32 17.74 -0.55
N ARG A 51 -14.78 18.22 0.57
CA ARG A 51 -14.87 19.63 1.02
C ARG A 51 -14.42 20.64 -0.05
N ASP A 52 -13.49 20.23 -0.90
CA ASP A 52 -12.87 20.98 -1.99
C ASP A 52 -13.71 21.03 -3.29
N ARG A 53 -14.72 20.18 -3.47
CA ARG A 53 -15.50 20.05 -4.73
C ARG A 53 -16.93 20.58 -4.64
N ARG A 54 -17.13 21.80 -4.12
CA ARG A 54 -18.49 22.39 -4.03
C ARG A 54 -19.09 22.62 -5.42
N GLY A 55 -20.26 22.03 -5.67
CA GLY A 55 -21.08 22.30 -6.86
C GLY A 55 -20.76 21.47 -8.12
N GLY A 56 -19.82 20.54 -8.06
CA GLY A 56 -19.49 19.66 -9.20
C GLY A 56 -20.40 18.44 -9.30
N VAL A 57 -20.78 18.05 -10.52
CA VAL A 57 -21.39 16.75 -10.80
C VAL A 57 -20.33 15.67 -10.57
N LEU A 58 -20.61 14.74 -9.66
CA LEU A 58 -19.75 13.56 -9.47
C LEU A 58 -20.03 12.55 -10.58
N ALA A 59 -18.98 11.99 -11.17
CA ALA A 59 -19.11 10.84 -12.06
C ALA A 59 -19.77 9.68 -11.30
N ASP A 60 -20.64 8.91 -11.95
CA ASP A 60 -21.30 7.76 -11.32
C ASP A 60 -20.37 6.55 -11.14
N ARG A 61 -19.32 6.48 -11.95
CA ARG A 61 -18.34 5.40 -12.00
C ARG A 61 -17.06 5.85 -12.71
N PHE A 62 -15.94 5.22 -12.41
CA PHE A 62 -14.72 5.34 -13.20
C PHE A 62 -14.51 4.10 -14.08
N VAL A 63 -13.99 4.32 -15.28
CA VAL A 63 -13.66 3.26 -16.23
C VAL A 63 -12.16 3.26 -16.44
N VAL A 64 -11.52 2.10 -16.22
CA VAL A 64 -10.11 1.91 -16.55
C VAL A 64 -9.98 1.89 -18.07
N VAL A 65 -9.34 2.92 -18.62
CA VAL A 65 -9.05 3.02 -20.06
C VAL A 65 -7.66 2.49 -20.41
N ALA A 66 -6.71 2.68 -19.50
CA ALA A 66 -5.33 2.22 -19.64
C ALA A 66 -4.68 2.18 -18.26
N ALA A 67 -3.68 1.32 -18.11
CA ALA A 67 -2.82 1.28 -16.94
C ALA A 67 -1.41 0.87 -17.38
N VAL A 68 -0.43 1.30 -16.59
CA VAL A 68 0.97 0.90 -16.76
C VAL A 68 1.51 0.33 -15.46
N ARG A 69 2.39 -0.66 -15.58
CA ARG A 69 3.16 -1.24 -14.49
C ARG A 69 4.58 -0.70 -14.53
N SER A 70 5.07 -0.22 -13.38
CA SER A 70 6.43 0.27 -13.20
C SER A 70 7.31 -0.80 -12.57
N GLU A 71 8.26 -1.32 -13.33
CA GLU A 71 9.29 -2.26 -12.87
C GLU A 71 10.59 -1.49 -12.65
N HIS A 72 10.78 -0.99 -11.44
CA HIS A 72 11.94 -0.18 -11.07
C HIS A 72 12.77 -0.88 -9.97
N PRO A 73 13.85 -1.62 -10.32
CA PRO A 73 14.58 -2.44 -9.36
C PRO A 73 15.13 -1.66 -8.16
N ALA A 74 15.70 -0.48 -8.38
CA ALA A 74 16.25 0.32 -7.28
C ALA A 74 15.16 0.83 -6.30
N LEU A 75 14.02 1.30 -6.80
CA LEU A 75 12.92 1.74 -5.94
C LEU A 75 12.26 0.55 -5.22
N TRP A 76 12.10 -0.58 -5.92
CA TRP A 76 11.59 -1.80 -5.28
C TRP A 76 12.52 -2.30 -4.18
N ASP A 77 13.83 -2.32 -4.41
CA ASP A 77 14.80 -2.75 -3.40
C ASP A 77 14.74 -1.85 -2.15
N ALA A 78 14.66 -0.54 -2.34
CA ALA A 78 14.47 0.42 -1.25
C ALA A 78 13.16 0.18 -0.49
N PHE A 79 12.05 -0.01 -1.21
CA PHE A 79 10.75 -0.35 -0.64
C PHE A 79 10.80 -1.66 0.16
N ALA A 80 11.33 -2.73 -0.44
CA ALA A 80 11.38 -4.05 0.17
C ALA A 80 12.25 -4.09 1.43
N LYS A 81 13.40 -3.40 1.43
CA LYS A 81 14.24 -3.20 2.63
C LYS A 81 13.48 -2.46 3.72
N LYS A 82 12.75 -1.40 3.37
CA LYS A 82 11.96 -0.64 4.34
C LYS A 82 10.80 -1.46 4.89
N ARG A 83 10.12 -2.22 4.03
CA ARG A 83 9.06 -3.17 4.40
C ARG A 83 9.56 -4.20 5.41
N ALA A 84 10.71 -4.83 5.16
CA ALA A 84 11.33 -5.77 6.11
C ALA A 84 11.62 -5.11 7.47
N ALA A 85 12.23 -3.92 7.46
CA ALA A 85 12.51 -3.18 8.69
C ALA A 85 11.25 -2.78 9.47
N VAL A 86 10.15 -2.42 8.78
CA VAL A 86 8.85 -2.15 9.41
C VAL A 86 8.27 -3.43 10.02
N GLY A 87 8.31 -4.55 9.29
CA GLY A 87 7.85 -5.84 9.80
C GLY A 87 8.58 -6.26 11.08
N GLU A 88 9.91 -6.16 11.10
CA GLU A 88 10.70 -6.41 12.30
C GLU A 88 10.37 -5.47 13.46
N ALA A 89 10.18 -4.17 13.16
CA ALA A 89 9.85 -3.18 14.19
C ALA A 89 8.46 -3.42 14.78
N THR A 90 7.49 -3.82 13.97
CA THR A 90 6.14 -4.21 14.42
C THR A 90 6.20 -5.44 15.31
N ALA A 91 6.91 -6.49 14.89
CA ALA A 91 7.08 -7.71 15.68
C ALA A 91 7.76 -7.44 17.05
N LYS A 92 8.77 -6.55 17.09
CA LYS A 92 9.44 -6.16 18.35
C LYS A 92 8.54 -5.35 19.29
N ARG A 93 7.52 -4.68 18.76
CA ARG A 93 6.57 -3.87 19.56
C ARG A 93 5.37 -4.66 20.05
N ASP A 94 5.21 -5.92 19.61
CA ASP A 94 4.08 -6.74 20.00
C ASP A 94 4.18 -7.18 21.48
N PRO A 95 3.26 -6.74 22.36
CA PRO A 95 3.35 -7.07 23.79
C PRO A 95 3.00 -8.53 24.04
N ALA A 96 3.81 -9.22 24.86
CA ALA A 96 3.48 -10.57 25.30
C ALA A 96 2.09 -10.66 25.95
N VAL A 97 1.44 -11.82 25.82
CA VAL A 97 0.12 -12.07 26.44
C VAL A 97 0.23 -11.96 27.97
N CYS A 98 -0.70 -11.23 28.57
CA CYS A 98 -0.75 -11.05 30.02
C CYS A 98 -1.06 -12.37 30.74
N ARG A 99 -0.07 -12.90 31.48
CA ARG A 99 -0.22 -14.15 32.25
C ARG A 99 -1.35 -14.14 33.27
N TYR A 100 -1.72 -12.97 33.80
CA TYR A 100 -2.79 -12.83 34.79
C TYR A 100 -4.16 -12.75 34.13
N TRP A 101 -4.26 -12.10 32.98
CA TRP A 101 -5.48 -12.07 32.19
C TRP A 101 -5.81 -13.45 31.64
N ALA A 102 -4.81 -14.19 31.16
CA ALA A 102 -4.98 -15.58 30.69
C ALA A 102 -5.53 -16.52 31.78
N LYS A 103 -5.40 -16.15 33.06
CA LYS A 103 -5.96 -16.85 34.22
C LYS A 103 -7.27 -16.23 34.76
N GLY A 104 -7.82 -15.22 34.07
CA GLY A 104 -9.04 -14.52 34.47
C GLY A 104 -8.88 -13.49 35.60
N GLY A 105 -7.66 -13.06 35.93
CA GLY A 105 -7.38 -12.28 37.15
C GLY A 105 -6.54 -11.02 36.97
N CYS A 106 -6.45 -10.45 35.75
CA CYS A 106 -5.70 -9.20 35.58
C CYS A 106 -6.44 -8.01 36.20
N LYS A 107 -5.75 -7.25 37.06
CA LYS A 107 -6.30 -6.07 37.76
C LYS A 107 -6.13 -4.75 36.99
N HIS A 108 -5.37 -4.75 35.89
CA HIS A 108 -5.00 -3.53 35.17
C HIS A 108 -5.98 -3.13 34.06
N GLY A 109 -6.98 -3.97 33.75
CA GLY A 109 -7.95 -3.70 32.68
C GLY A 109 -7.28 -3.38 31.35
N ASP A 110 -7.83 -2.41 30.62
CA ASP A 110 -7.31 -1.94 29.32
C ASP A 110 -5.97 -1.18 29.43
N GLY A 111 -5.58 -0.77 30.65
CA GLY A 111 -4.29 -0.13 30.92
C GLY A 111 -3.13 -1.11 31.12
N CYS A 112 -3.34 -2.42 30.92
CA CYS A 112 -2.28 -3.40 31.06
C CYS A 112 -1.23 -3.24 29.95
N ARG A 113 0.05 -3.14 30.32
CA ARG A 113 1.19 -3.13 29.36
C ARG A 113 1.39 -4.43 28.56
N TYR A 114 0.59 -5.47 28.85
CA TYR A 114 0.65 -6.78 28.23
C TYR A 114 -0.67 -7.05 27.52
N ARG A 115 -0.65 -7.83 26.45
CA ARG A 115 -1.84 -8.05 25.61
C ARG A 115 -2.91 -8.87 26.35
N HIS A 116 -4.16 -8.41 26.29
CA HIS A 116 -5.36 -9.10 26.78
C HIS A 116 -6.16 -9.65 25.60
N GLY A 117 -5.75 -10.79 25.06
CA GLY A 117 -6.40 -11.41 23.91
C GLY A 117 -5.43 -11.99 22.88
N PRO A 118 -5.96 -12.67 21.85
CA PRO A 118 -5.19 -12.97 20.66
C PRO A 118 -4.73 -11.69 19.98
N GLU A 119 -3.68 -11.79 19.18
CA GLU A 119 -3.31 -10.73 18.24
C GLU A 119 -4.51 -10.43 17.33
N GLN A 120 -4.91 -9.16 17.25
CA GLN A 120 -5.91 -8.74 16.27
C GLN A 120 -5.18 -8.42 14.98
N PRO A 121 -5.53 -9.06 13.85
CA PRO A 121 -4.96 -8.66 12.57
C PRO A 121 -5.33 -7.21 12.29
N PRO A 122 -4.46 -6.45 11.60
CA PRO A 122 -4.81 -5.10 11.17
C PRO A 122 -6.09 -5.12 10.33
N VAL A 123 -6.87 -4.05 10.44
CA VAL A 123 -8.10 -3.89 9.65
C VAL A 123 -7.72 -3.93 8.17
N ALA A 124 -8.28 -4.90 7.45
CA ALA A 124 -8.06 -5.01 6.01
C ALA A 124 -8.64 -3.77 5.30
N PRO A 125 -7.85 -3.06 4.48
CA PRO A 125 -8.35 -1.90 3.75
C PRO A 125 -9.40 -2.33 2.72
N LYS A 126 -10.32 -1.44 2.36
CA LYS A 126 -11.37 -1.75 1.36
C LYS A 126 -10.82 -2.22 0.03
N THR A 127 -9.64 -1.76 -0.35
CA THR A 127 -8.91 -2.17 -1.54
C THR A 127 -8.63 -3.68 -1.54
N THR A 128 -8.32 -4.27 -0.39
CA THR A 128 -8.11 -5.72 -0.23
C THR A 128 -9.38 -6.49 -0.52
N ALA A 129 -10.53 -6.02 -0.02
CA ALA A 129 -11.81 -6.67 -0.26
C ALA A 129 -12.31 -6.47 -1.71
N ALA A 130 -11.99 -5.32 -2.31
CA ALA A 130 -12.42 -4.99 -3.67
C ALA A 130 -11.68 -5.79 -4.76
N CYS A 131 -10.41 -6.14 -4.55
CA CYS A 131 -9.65 -6.97 -5.47
C CYS A 131 -8.62 -7.86 -4.74
N PRO A 132 -9.00 -9.08 -4.36
CA PRO A 132 -8.12 -10.03 -3.67
C PRO A 132 -6.86 -10.40 -4.47
N GLU A 133 -6.93 -10.42 -5.80
CA GLU A 133 -5.83 -10.76 -6.70
C GLU A 133 -4.72 -9.71 -6.64
N ILE A 134 -5.08 -8.43 -6.61
CA ILE A 134 -4.11 -7.34 -6.37
C ILE A 134 -3.58 -7.45 -4.93
N ALA A 135 -4.45 -7.69 -3.95
CA ALA A 135 -4.06 -7.80 -2.55
C ALA A 135 -3.08 -8.96 -2.27
N ALA A 136 -3.21 -10.07 -3.01
CA ALA A 136 -2.31 -11.21 -2.93
C ALA A 136 -0.85 -10.82 -3.25
N ARG A 137 -0.63 -9.74 -4.00
CA ARG A 137 0.71 -9.20 -4.27
C ARG A 137 1.40 -8.58 -3.04
N CYS A 138 0.68 -8.33 -1.94
CA CYS A 138 1.26 -7.90 -0.67
C CYS A 138 1.71 -9.07 0.23
N ALA A 139 1.35 -10.32 -0.12
CA ALA A 139 1.79 -11.48 0.65
C ALA A 139 3.25 -11.82 0.33
N LEU A 140 4.07 -11.97 1.37
CA LEU A 140 5.44 -12.44 1.23
C LEU A 140 5.51 -13.95 1.51
N PRO A 141 6.02 -14.76 0.57
CA PRO A 141 6.14 -16.22 0.76
C PRO A 141 6.87 -16.59 2.04
N ASP A 142 7.97 -15.92 2.34
CA ASP A 142 8.87 -16.26 3.45
C ASP A 142 8.49 -15.60 4.79
N ALA A 143 7.55 -14.67 4.79
CA ALA A 143 7.22 -13.87 5.98
C ALA A 143 5.98 -14.38 6.74
N GLY A 144 5.36 -15.46 6.28
CA GLY A 144 4.18 -16.05 6.92
C GLY A 144 2.95 -15.14 6.95
N GLY A 145 2.86 -14.15 6.06
CA GLY A 145 1.75 -13.20 5.99
C GLY A 145 2.18 -11.79 5.62
N ASN A 146 1.60 -10.80 6.31
CA ASN A 146 1.80 -9.37 6.08
C ASN A 146 2.33 -8.65 7.34
N PRO A 147 3.59 -8.92 7.76
CA PRO A 147 4.13 -8.40 9.03
C PRO A 147 4.33 -6.88 9.02
N ALA A 148 4.42 -6.27 7.83
CA ALA A 148 4.60 -4.84 7.67
C ALA A 148 3.28 -4.06 7.57
N ASN A 149 2.13 -4.75 7.65
CA ASN A 149 0.82 -4.16 7.38
C ASN A 149 0.78 -3.41 6.02
N GLU A 150 1.37 -4.03 5.00
CA GLU A 150 1.36 -3.54 3.62
C GLU A 150 -0.05 -3.55 3.06
N ALA A 151 -0.40 -2.51 2.30
CA ALA A 151 -1.71 -2.35 1.71
C ALA A 151 -1.60 -1.73 0.31
N TRP A 152 -2.47 -2.16 -0.60
CA TRP A 152 -2.72 -1.42 -1.84
C TRP A 152 -3.61 -0.23 -1.52
N LEU A 153 -3.14 0.97 -1.84
CA LEU A 153 -3.91 2.20 -1.68
C LEU A 153 -3.74 3.07 -2.91
N LEU A 154 -4.68 4.00 -3.10
CA LEU A 154 -4.75 4.87 -4.26
C LEU A 154 -4.12 6.23 -3.93
N HIS A 155 -3.42 6.80 -4.91
CA HIS A 155 -2.87 8.15 -4.83
C HIS A 155 -3.30 8.95 -6.07
N GLY A 156 -4.09 10.00 -5.86
CA GLY A 156 -4.47 10.94 -6.90
C GLY A 156 -3.42 12.05 -7.06
N THR A 157 -2.93 12.26 -8.28
CA THR A 157 -1.96 13.32 -8.60
C THR A 157 -2.04 13.73 -10.08
N SER A 158 -1.28 14.75 -10.49
CA SER A 158 -1.20 15.16 -11.89
C SER A 158 -0.40 14.14 -12.73
N PRO A 159 -0.67 14.00 -14.04
CA PRO A 159 0.08 13.07 -14.90
C PRO A 159 1.61 13.27 -14.84
N THR A 160 2.08 14.53 -14.82
CA THR A 160 3.50 14.86 -14.68
C THR A 160 4.08 14.36 -13.36
N SER A 161 3.34 14.53 -12.27
CA SER A 161 3.77 14.07 -10.95
C SER A 161 3.75 12.55 -10.85
N ALA A 162 2.75 11.88 -11.44
CA ALA A 162 2.70 10.42 -11.50
C ALA A 162 3.94 9.86 -12.19
N VAL A 163 4.31 10.40 -13.36
CA VAL A 163 5.53 9.98 -14.08
C VAL A 163 6.80 10.26 -13.26
N ALA A 164 6.85 11.39 -12.52
CA ALA A 164 7.98 11.70 -11.65
C ALA A 164 8.10 10.73 -10.47
N ILE A 165 6.98 10.36 -9.84
CA ILE A 165 6.92 9.39 -8.74
C ILE A 165 7.44 8.03 -9.23
N LEU A 166 6.98 7.55 -10.40
CA LEU A 166 7.46 6.27 -10.95
C LEU A 166 8.98 6.25 -11.17
N ARG A 167 9.60 7.40 -11.44
CA ARG A 167 11.03 7.51 -11.70
C ARG A 167 11.88 7.78 -10.47
N THR A 168 11.35 8.47 -9.47
CA THR A 168 12.15 9.07 -8.39
C THR A 168 11.55 8.95 -6.99
N ASP A 169 10.52 8.13 -6.82
CA ASP A 169 9.78 7.93 -5.57
C ASP A 169 8.90 9.15 -5.16
N PHE A 170 8.13 8.98 -4.10
CA PHE A 170 7.39 10.04 -3.44
C PHE A 170 8.34 11.06 -2.81
N LYS A 171 8.19 12.31 -3.22
CA LYS A 171 8.89 13.46 -2.66
C LYS A 171 8.10 14.07 -1.51
N ILE A 172 8.44 13.68 -0.28
CA ILE A 172 7.73 14.10 0.94
C ILE A 172 7.87 15.60 1.22
N ASP A 173 8.97 16.22 0.75
CA ASP A 173 9.18 17.67 0.78
C ASP A 173 8.14 18.46 -0.04
N LEU A 174 7.44 17.80 -0.98
CA LEU A 174 6.31 18.39 -1.73
C LEU A 174 4.95 18.18 -1.04
N ALA A 175 4.91 17.59 0.15
CA ALA A 175 3.67 17.36 0.87
C ALA A 175 2.93 18.67 1.17
N GLY A 176 1.62 18.68 0.88
CA GLY A 176 0.76 19.84 1.11
C GLY A 176 0.69 20.84 -0.04
N ALA A 177 1.50 20.70 -1.10
CA ALA A 177 1.50 21.62 -2.25
C ALA A 177 0.16 21.67 -3.00
N SER A 178 -0.67 20.63 -2.91
CA SER A 178 -1.96 20.52 -3.64
C SER A 178 -3.19 20.22 -2.76
N ALA A 179 -3.06 19.43 -1.69
CA ALA A 179 -4.20 18.91 -0.92
C ALA A 179 -4.18 19.29 0.58
N GLY A 180 -3.25 20.14 1.02
CA GLY A 180 -3.04 20.51 2.43
C GLY A 180 -2.41 19.39 3.27
N THR A 181 -2.20 19.65 4.57
CA THR A 181 -1.44 18.78 5.49
C THR A 181 -2.22 18.45 6.76
N MET A 182 -3.51 18.05 6.63
CA MET A 182 -4.41 17.83 7.78
C MET A 182 -3.88 16.81 8.82
N PHE A 183 -3.01 15.90 8.40
CA PHE A 183 -2.41 14.84 9.24
C PHE A 183 -0.88 14.96 9.28
N GLY A 184 -0.36 16.16 9.00
CA GLY A 184 1.07 16.42 8.89
C GLY A 184 1.61 16.32 7.46
N PRO A 185 2.90 16.66 7.26
CA PRO A 185 3.56 16.54 5.98
C PRO A 185 3.82 15.06 5.65
N GLY A 186 3.26 14.57 4.54
CA GLY A 186 3.42 13.20 4.08
C GLY A 186 2.81 12.94 2.71
N ALA A 187 3.02 11.73 2.20
CA ALA A 187 2.27 11.21 1.06
C ALA A 187 0.87 10.77 1.53
N TYR A 188 -0.17 11.24 0.84
CA TYR A 188 -1.56 10.93 1.14
C TYR A 188 -2.05 9.80 0.25
N LEU A 189 -2.59 8.77 0.87
CA LEU A 189 -3.15 7.61 0.22
C LEU A 189 -4.62 7.46 0.61
N ALA A 190 -5.41 6.81 -0.23
CA ALA A 190 -6.83 6.60 0.01
C ALA A 190 -7.24 5.17 -0.32
N GLU A 191 -8.19 4.64 0.46
CA GLU A 191 -8.89 3.43 0.08
C GLU A 191 -9.92 3.70 -1.03
N ALA A 192 -10.60 4.85 -0.98
CA ALA A 192 -11.68 5.17 -1.89
C ALA A 192 -11.16 5.79 -3.19
N SER A 193 -11.53 5.22 -4.33
CA SER A 193 -11.08 5.68 -5.66
C SER A 193 -11.56 7.07 -6.05
N SER A 194 -12.63 7.55 -5.43
CA SER A 194 -13.21 8.87 -5.68
C SER A 194 -12.65 9.99 -4.80
N LYS A 195 -11.70 9.67 -3.90
CA LYS A 195 -11.10 10.61 -2.95
C LYS A 195 -10.02 11.48 -3.59
#